data_AF-A0A3D0W520-F1
#
_entry.id   AF-A0A3D0W520-F1
#
_cell.length_a   1.000
_cell.length_b   1.000
_cell.length_c   1.000
_cell.angle_alpha   90.00
_cell.angle_beta   90.00
_cell.angle_gamma   90.00
#
_symmetry.space_group_name_H-M   'P 1'
#
loop_
_entity.id
_entity.type
_entity.pdbx_description
1 polymer ?
#
loop_
_entity_poly.entity_id
_entity_poly.type
_entity_poly.pdbx_seq_one_letter_code
_entity_poly.pdbx_strand_id
1 'polypeptide(L)' 'HQWLIERGIYVPAIRPPTVPQDTSRLRISFSALHQDKDVMTLMKNISDFESQSDAH' A
#
# COMPACT_ATOMS: atom_id res chain seq x y z
N HIS A 1 8.66 1.27 7.68
CA HIS A 1 8.70 2.34 6.65
C HIS A 1 7.28 2.81 6.32
N GLN A 2 7.10 4.13 6.12
CA GLN A 2 5.82 4.79 5.82
C GLN A 2 5.71 5.18 4.33
N TRP A 3 6.21 4.32 3.43
CA TRP A 3 6.39 4.60 2.00
C TRP A 3 5.18 5.27 1.31
N LEU A 4 3.99 4.66 1.43
CA LEU A 4 2.77 5.16 0.78
C LEU A 4 2.31 6.51 1.38
N ILE A 5 2.41 6.67 2.70
CA ILE A 5 1.98 7.90 3.39
C ILE A 5 2.83 9.09 2.95
N GLU A 6 4.16 8.90 2.82
CA GLU A 6 5.09 9.92 2.33
C GLU A 6 4.79 10.37 0.88
N ARG A 7 4.06 9.55 0.12
CA ARG A 7 3.61 9.82 -1.26
C ARG A 7 2.16 10.31 -1.33
N GLY A 8 1.56 10.65 -0.19
CA GLY A 8 0.17 11.12 -0.11
C GLY A 8 -0.88 10.03 -0.25
N ILE A 9 -0.49 8.75 -0.16
CA ILE A 9 -1.40 7.61 -0.29
C ILE A 9 -1.68 7.04 1.11
N TYR A 10 -2.91 7.18 1.57
CA TYR A 10 -3.33 6.62 2.85
C TYR A 10 -3.89 5.19 2.68
N VAL A 11 -3.10 4.19 3.07
CA VAL A 11 -3.51 2.79 3.09
C VAL A 11 -3.16 2.19 4.46
N PRO A 12 -4.16 1.85 5.29
CA PRO A 12 -3.92 1.22 6.59
C PRO A 12 -3.24 -0.14 6.45
N ALA A 13 -2.19 -0.38 7.24
CA ALA A 13 -1.63 -1.70 7.45
C ALA A 13 -2.39 -2.41 8.59
N ILE A 14 -2.80 -3.66 8.36
CA ILE A 14 -3.35 -4.55 9.38
C ILE A 14 -2.24 -5.53 9.76
N ARG A 15 -1.91 -5.58 11.05
CA ARG A 15 -0.79 -6.35 11.60
C ARG A 15 -1.24 -7.14 12.85
N PRO A 16 -0.47 -8.13 13.30
CA PRO A 16 -0.69 -8.75 14.60
C PRO A 16 -0.78 -7.71 15.73
N PRO A 17 -1.62 -7.93 16.75
CA PRO A 17 -2.43 -9.13 17.00
C PRO A 17 -3.76 -9.18 16.23
N THR A 18 -4.10 -8.17 15.44
CA THR A 18 -5.38 -8.09 14.72
C THR A 18 -5.52 -9.15 13.62
N VAL A 19 -4.40 -9.64 13.09
CA VAL A 19 -4.34 -10.76 12.13
C VAL A 19 -3.29 -11.78 12.60
N PRO A 20 -3.35 -13.06 12.16
CA PRO A 20 -2.32 -14.05 12.47
C PRO A 20 -0.91 -13.58 12.10
N GLN A 21 0.08 -14.13 12.80
CA GLN A 21 1.49 -13.90 12.50
C GLN A 21 1.79 -14.20 11.03
N ASP A 22 2.68 -13.41 10.43
CA ASP A 22 3.12 -13.51 9.02
C ASP A 22 2.01 -13.33 7.97
N THR A 23 0.83 -12.85 8.37
CA THR A 23 -0.29 -12.52 7.47
C THR A 23 -0.63 -11.03 7.43
N SER A 24 0.36 -10.20 7.77
CA SER A 24 0.25 -8.73 7.69
C SER A 24 -0.12 -8.32 6.27
N ARG A 25 -1.06 -7.39 6.14
CA ARG A 25 -1.58 -6.96 4.83
C ARG A 25 -2.00 -5.50 4.85
N LEU A 26 -2.02 -4.90 3.67
CA LEU A 26 -2.58 -3.58 3.47
C LEU A 26 -4.09 -3.69 3.18
N ARG A 27 -4.90 -2.79 3.76
CA ARG A 27 -6.34 -2.70 3.43
C ARG A 27 -6.57 -1.50 2.53
N ILE A 28 -6.78 -1.77 1.25
CA ILE A 28 -7.12 -0.76 0.25
C ILE A 28 -8.64 -0.73 0.11
N SER A 29 -9.26 0.41 0.39
CA SER A 29 -10.72 0.60 0.28
C SER A 29 -11.03 1.49 -0.92
N PHE A 30 -11.69 0.93 -1.94
CA PHE A 30 -12.15 1.69 -3.10
C PHE A 30 -13.54 2.28 -2.85
N SER A 31 -13.81 3.39 -3.53
CA SER A 31 -15.11 4.06 -3.56
C SER A 31 -15.33 4.64 -4.96
N ALA A 32 -16.57 4.96 -5.30
CA ALA A 32 -16.92 5.58 -6.59
C ALA A 32 -16.30 6.97 -6.81
N LEU A 33 -15.72 7.58 -5.77
CA LEU A 33 -15.01 8.87 -5.86
C LEU A 33 -13.57 8.71 -6.36
N HIS A 34 -12.99 7.51 -6.31
CA HIS A 34 -11.67 7.28 -6.85
C HIS A 34 -11.70 7.37 -8.37
N GLN A 35 -10.75 8.10 -8.93
CA GLN A 35 -10.50 8.19 -10.36
C GLN A 35 -9.42 7.19 -10.76
N ASP A 36 -9.36 6.85 -12.05
CA ASP A 36 -8.33 5.95 -12.59
C ASP A 36 -6.91 6.38 -12.22
N LYS A 37 -6.67 7.70 -12.17
CA LYS A 37 -5.38 8.27 -11.75
C LYS A 37 -4.98 7.86 -10.33
N ASP A 38 -5.94 7.69 -9.42
CA ASP A 38 -5.69 7.32 -8.02
C ASP A 38 -5.20 5.87 -7.96
N VAL A 39 -5.83 4.99 -8.75
CA VAL A 39 -5.43 3.57 -8.89
C VAL A 39 -4.05 3.47 -9.55
N MET A 40 -3.81 4.21 -10.64
CA MET A 40 -2.52 4.21 -11.32
C MET A 40 -1.40 4.71 -10.41
N THR A 41 -1.67 5.75 -9.60
CA THR A 41 -0.72 6.28 -8.61
C THR A 41 -0.41 5.25 -7.52
N LEU A 42 -1.43 4.53 -7.04
CA LEU A 42 -1.25 3.43 -6.09
C LEU A 42 -0.39 2.30 -6.68
N MET A 43 -0.72 1.81 -7.88
CA MET A 43 0.00 0.72 -8.54
C MET A 43 1.47 1.07 -8.79
N LYS A 44 1.74 2.29 -9.29
CA LYS A 44 3.11 2.78 -9.51
C LYS A 44 3.93 2.72 -8.22
N ASN A 45 3.40 3.24 -7.12
CA ASN A 45 4.16 3.31 -5.87
C ASN A 45 4.35 1.94 -5.21
N ILE A 46 3.45 0.97 -5.41
CA ILE A 46 3.66 -0.41 -4.96
C ILE A 46 4.80 -1.05 -5.77
N SER A 47 4.75 -0.95 -7.10
CA SER A 47 5.77 -1.52 -7.98
C SER A 47 7.16 -0.90 -7.76
N ASP A 48 7.22 0.42 -7.54
CA ASP A 48 8.46 1.12 -7.22
C ASP A 48 9.06 0.62 -5.89
N PHE A 49 8.23 0.29 -4.90
CA PHE A 49 8.69 -0.24 -3.61
C PHE A 49 9.23 -1.67 -3.74
N GLU A 50 8.55 -2.54 -4.48
CA GLU A 50 9.00 -3.91 -4.77
C GLU A 50 10.36 -3.88 -5.49
N SER A 51 10.49 -3.06 -6.52
CA SER A 51 11.74 -2.90 -7.29
C SER A 51 12.93 -2.41 -6.45
N GLN A 52 12.68 -1.65 -5.38
CA GLN A 52 13.73 -1.22 -4.43
C GLN A 52 14.06 -2.28 -3.38
N SER A 53 13.10 -3.15 -3.08
CA SER A 53 13.25 -4.22 -2.10
C SER A 53 14.05 -5.39 -2.67
N ASP A 54 13.93 -5.66 -3.97
CA ASP A 54 14.75 -6.65 -4.69
C ASP A 54 16.22 -6.22 -4.87
N ALA A 55 16.54 -4.97 -4.56
CA ALA A 55 17.90 -4.42 -4.63
C ALA A 55 18.69 -4.58 -3.31
N HIS A 56 18.14 -5.27 -2.30
CA HIS A 56 18.78 -5.58 -1.00
C HIS A 56 18.66 -7.06 -0.68
#